data_AF-A0A4Q6AE22-F1
#
_entry.id   AF-A0A4Q6AE22-F1
#
_cell.length_a   1.000
_cell.length_b   1.000
_cell.length_c   1.000
_cell.angle_alpha   90.00
_cell.angle_beta   90.00
_cell.angle_gamma   90.00
#
_symmetry.space_group_name_H-M   'P 1'
#
loop_
_entity.id
_entity.type
_entity.pdbx_description
1 polymer ?
#
loop_
_entity_poly.entity_id
_entity_poly.type
_entity_poly.pdbx_seq_one_letter_code
_entity_poly.pdbx_strand_id
1 'polypeptide(L)'
;HFQGVCQVVDRLLEIVHPNRIYMGQKDYQQCQVVQRLLHLTNRDQLEMITVPTIREEDGLAMSSRNMRLNNSQRAKAPALYKTLVLAKASIQLHPLTEIKQKAVAALTAEGFAVDYFEIADATALLPSTDSSQKLVALVAASLDDIRLIDNLPLN
;
A
#
# COMPACT_ATOMS: atom_id res chain seq x y z
N HIS A 1 7.46 3.66 -13.93
CA HIS A 1 6.78 2.43 -13.47
C HIS A 1 5.30 2.43 -13.80
N PHE A 2 4.47 3.29 -13.19
CA PHE A 2 3.00 3.27 -13.38
C PHE A 2 2.51 3.47 -14.82
N GLN A 3 3.19 4.26 -15.64
CA GLN A 3 2.85 4.37 -17.07
C GLN A 3 2.87 3.01 -17.78
N GLY A 4 3.86 2.16 -17.47
CA GLY A 4 3.92 0.80 -18.02
C GLY A 4 2.78 -0.09 -17.52
N VAL A 5 2.40 0.04 -16.25
CA VAL A 5 1.23 -0.65 -15.70
C VAL A 5 -0.04 -0.23 -16.45
N CYS A 6 -0.25 1.07 -16.65
CA CYS A 6 -1.40 1.56 -17.40
C CYS A 6 -1.45 1.01 -18.83
N GLN A 7 -0.33 1.03 -19.55
CA GLN A 7 -0.26 0.52 -20.93
C GLN A 7 -0.59 -0.97 -21.00
N VAL A 8 -0.04 -1.79 -20.10
CA VAL A 8 -0.30 -3.22 -20.09
C VAL A 8 -1.75 -3.52 -19.71
N VAL A 9 -2.27 -2.88 -18.66
CA VAL A 9 -3.66 -3.07 -18.23
C VAL A 9 -4.62 -2.64 -19.34
N ASP A 10 -4.39 -1.48 -19.95
CA ASP A 10 -5.23 -0.99 -21.06
C ASP A 10 -5.26 -1.99 -22.22
N ARG A 11 -4.09 -2.49 -22.62
CA ARG A 11 -3.98 -3.50 -23.68
C ARG A 11 -4.68 -4.81 -23.32
N LEU A 12 -4.60 -5.26 -22.07
CA LEU A 12 -5.30 -6.47 -21.62
C LEU A 12 -6.82 -6.29 -21.66
N LEU A 13 -7.32 -5.12 -21.26
CA LEU A 13 -8.74 -4.81 -21.30
C LEU A 13 -9.29 -4.81 -22.74
N GLU A 14 -8.51 -4.31 -23.70
CA GLU A 14 -8.85 -4.37 -25.13
C GLU A 14 -8.88 -5.78 -25.70
N ILE A 15 -8.08 -6.71 -25.16
CA ILE A 15 -8.00 -8.07 -25.67
C ILE A 15 -9.07 -8.97 -25.04
N VAL A 16 -9.28 -8.84 -23.73
CA VAL A 16 -10.10 -9.76 -22.94
C VAL A 16 -11.56 -9.32 -22.87
N HIS A 17 -11.83 -8.02 -22.94
CA HIS A 17 -13.17 -7.45 -22.76
C HIS A 17 -13.91 -7.94 -21.49
N PRO A 18 -13.29 -7.86 -20.31
CA PRO A 18 -13.89 -8.40 -19.10
C PRO A 18 -15.03 -7.50 -18.59
N ASN A 19 -16.02 -8.10 -17.93
CA ASN A 19 -17.01 -7.34 -17.17
C ASN A 19 -16.47 -6.85 -15.81
N ARG A 20 -15.48 -7.58 -15.26
CA ARG A 20 -14.90 -7.34 -13.94
C ARG A 20 -13.39 -7.49 -13.95
N ILE A 21 -12.70 -6.68 -13.16
CA ILE A 21 -11.29 -6.87 -12.83
C ILE A 21 -11.10 -6.90 -11.32
N TYR A 22 -10.17 -7.73 -10.86
CA TYR A 22 -9.86 -7.89 -9.44
C TYR A 22 -8.43 -7.41 -9.19
N MET A 23 -8.27 -6.48 -8.26
CA MET A 23 -7.00 -5.83 -7.97
C MET A 23 -6.67 -5.98 -6.49
N GLY A 24 -5.45 -6.41 -6.17
CA GLY A 24 -5.04 -6.60 -4.78
C GLY A 24 -4.78 -5.27 -4.07
N GLN A 25 -5.45 -5.04 -2.94
CA GLN A 25 -5.37 -3.80 -2.15
C GLN A 25 -3.94 -3.46 -1.69
N LYS A 26 -3.08 -4.47 -1.54
CA LYS A 26 -1.68 -4.29 -1.14
C LYS A 26 -0.95 -3.28 -2.02
N ASP A 27 -1.17 -3.33 -3.33
CA ASP A 27 -0.67 -2.36 -4.29
C ASP A 27 -1.65 -1.18 -4.42
N TYR A 28 -1.87 -0.48 -3.31
CA TYR A 28 -2.91 0.55 -3.17
C TYR A 28 -2.82 1.64 -4.25
N GLN A 29 -1.61 2.16 -4.48
CA GLN A 29 -1.38 3.16 -5.51
C GLN A 29 -1.71 2.63 -6.91
N GLN A 30 -1.41 1.36 -7.19
CA GLN A 30 -1.77 0.73 -8.46
C GLN A 30 -3.30 0.62 -8.62
N CYS A 31 -4.02 0.31 -7.54
CA CYS A 31 -5.48 0.29 -7.56
C CYS A 31 -6.04 1.68 -7.93
N GLN A 32 -5.55 2.75 -7.29
CA GLN A 32 -5.98 4.11 -7.60
C GLN A 32 -5.61 4.53 -9.03
N VAL A 33 -4.43 4.15 -9.51
CA VAL A 33 -3.98 4.42 -10.88
C VAL A 33 -4.87 3.72 -11.91
N VAL A 34 -5.21 2.44 -11.70
CA VAL A 34 -6.08 1.69 -12.61
C VAL A 34 -7.51 2.23 -12.56
N GLN A 35 -8.04 2.56 -11.38
CA GLN A 35 -9.34 3.21 -11.25
C GLN A 35 -9.39 4.52 -12.06
N ARG A 36 -8.33 5.33 -11.98
CA ARG A 36 -8.23 6.57 -12.76
C ARG A 36 -8.10 6.31 -14.26
N LEU A 37 -7.37 5.28 -14.67
CA LEU A 37 -7.26 4.86 -16.06
C LEU A 37 -8.63 4.49 -16.65
N LEU A 38 -9.42 3.68 -15.94
CA LEU A 38 -10.77 3.28 -16.39
C LEU A 38 -11.65 4.49 -16.63
N HIS A 39 -11.61 5.46 -15.71
CA HIS A 39 -12.34 6.70 -15.86
C HIS A 39 -11.87 7.53 -17.06
N LEU A 40 -10.55 7.72 -17.22
CA LEU A 40 -9.97 8.48 -18.33
C LEU A 40 -10.21 7.84 -19.71
N THR A 41 -10.47 6.54 -19.75
CA THR A 41 -10.72 5.76 -20.98
C THR A 41 -12.21 5.49 -21.22
N ASN A 42 -13.11 6.13 -20.45
CA ASN A 42 -14.57 5.97 -20.53
C ASN A 42 -15.03 4.51 -20.32
N ARG A 43 -14.35 3.77 -19.43
CA ARG A 43 -14.66 2.38 -19.07
C ARG A 43 -15.29 2.26 -17.68
N ASP A 44 -16.00 3.29 -17.22
CA ASP A 44 -16.63 3.30 -15.88
C ASP A 44 -17.68 2.19 -15.68
N GLN A 45 -18.16 1.55 -16.76
CA GLN A 45 -19.06 0.39 -16.69
C GLN A 45 -18.35 -0.92 -16.30
N LEU A 46 -17.03 -0.97 -16.42
CA LEU A 46 -16.25 -2.12 -15.99
C LEU A 46 -16.11 -2.08 -14.46
N GLU A 47 -16.54 -3.16 -13.81
CA GLU A 47 -16.52 -3.23 -12.35
C GLU A 47 -15.11 -3.62 -11.86
N MET A 48 -14.40 -2.66 -11.24
CA MET A 48 -13.14 -2.92 -10.58
C MET A 48 -13.38 -3.25 -9.09
N ILE A 49 -12.93 -4.44 -8.69
CA ILE A 49 -13.09 -4.96 -7.33
C ILE A 49 -11.72 -4.99 -6.66
N THR A 50 -11.56 -4.16 -5.63
CA THR A 50 -10.37 -4.18 -4.78
C THR A 50 -10.47 -5.30 -3.75
N VAL A 51 -9.57 -6.26 -3.80
CA VAL A 51 -9.54 -7.44 -2.92
C VAL A 51 -8.62 -7.18 -1.73
N PRO A 52 -9.06 -7.40 -0.48
CA PRO A 52 -8.25 -7.17 0.71
C PRO A 52 -6.91 -7.90 0.69
N THR A 53 -5.89 -7.27 1.29
CA THR A 53 -4.56 -7.87 1.44
C THR A 53 -4.62 -9.12 2.31
N ILE A 54 -4.21 -10.26 1.75
CA ILE A 54 -4.01 -11.49 2.52
C ILE A 54 -2.69 -11.38 3.27
N ARG A 55 -2.70 -11.81 4.54
CA ARG A 55 -1.57 -11.72 5.47
C ARG A 55 -1.22 -13.10 5.99
N GLU A 56 0.06 -13.30 6.28
CA GLU A 56 0.57 -14.43 7.04
C GLU A 56 0.14 -14.31 8.52
N GLU A 57 0.30 -15.37 9.33
CA GLU A 57 -0.17 -15.40 10.72
C GLU A 57 0.43 -14.29 11.60
N ASP A 58 1.65 -13.84 11.28
CA ASP A 58 2.34 -12.75 11.97
C ASP A 58 2.01 -11.35 11.41
N GLY A 59 1.09 -11.27 10.45
CA GLY A 59 0.59 -10.03 9.87
C GLY A 59 1.36 -9.52 8.64
N LEU A 60 2.46 -10.18 8.25
CA LEU A 60 3.19 -9.81 7.03
C LEU A 60 2.27 -9.97 5.80
N ALA A 61 2.16 -8.91 4.99
CA ALA A 61 1.42 -8.99 3.73
C ALA A 61 2.04 -10.03 2.79
N MET A 62 1.23 -10.96 2.29
CA MET A 62 1.73 -12.02 1.40
C MET A 62 2.34 -11.40 0.13
N SER A 63 3.50 -11.92 -0.26
CA SER A 63 4.27 -11.43 -1.41
C SER A 63 5.16 -12.53 -1.96
N SER A 64 5.28 -12.62 -3.29
CA SER A 64 6.35 -13.43 -3.89
C SER A 64 7.74 -12.96 -3.43
N ARG A 65 7.88 -11.67 -3.08
CA ARG A 65 9.12 -11.11 -2.52
C ARG A 65 9.49 -11.70 -1.16
N ASN A 66 8.54 -12.22 -0.39
CA ASN A 66 8.81 -12.78 0.94
C ASN A 66 9.72 -14.02 0.82
N MET A 67 9.63 -14.77 -0.28
CA MET A 67 10.50 -15.92 -0.57
C MET A 67 11.98 -15.57 -0.74
N ARG A 68 12.30 -14.30 -0.96
CA ARG A 68 13.69 -13.82 -1.07
C ARG A 68 14.31 -13.52 0.28
N LEU A 69 13.49 -13.36 1.32
CA LEU A 69 13.96 -13.02 2.66
C LEU A 69 14.66 -14.22 3.28
N ASN A 70 15.85 -14.00 3.82
CA ASN A 70 16.47 -14.97 4.72
C ASN A 70 15.73 -15.01 6.07
N ASN A 71 16.04 -16.00 6.92
CA ASN A 71 15.35 -16.19 8.20
C ASN A 71 15.38 -14.95 9.11
N SER A 72 16.50 -14.22 9.15
CA SER A 72 16.64 -13.00 9.97
C SER A 72 15.78 -11.85 9.41
N GLN A 73 15.83 -11.63 8.10
CA GLN A 73 14.99 -10.62 7.43
C GLN A 73 13.50 -10.96 7.57
N ARG A 74 13.13 -12.23 7.40
CA ARG A 74 11.74 -12.69 7.53
C ARG A 74 11.19 -12.47 8.93
N ALA A 75 12.00 -12.68 9.98
CA ALA A 75 11.60 -12.41 11.36
C ALA A 75 11.31 -10.92 11.62
N LYS A 76 12.01 -10.02 10.91
CA LYS A 76 11.83 -8.55 11.02
C LYS A 76 10.68 -8.02 10.15
N ALA A 77 10.39 -8.67 9.03
CA ALA A 77 9.39 -8.24 8.05
C ALA A 77 8.02 -7.84 8.63
N PRO A 78 7.46 -8.54 9.66
CA PRO A 78 6.19 -8.15 10.29
C PRO A 78 6.19 -6.75 10.93
N ALA A 79 7.35 -6.15 11.21
CA ALA A 79 7.44 -4.79 11.72
C ALA A 79 6.74 -3.77 10.80
N LEU A 80 6.73 -4.03 9.49
CA LEU A 80 6.05 -3.18 8.50
C LEU A 80 4.55 -3.05 8.80
N TYR A 81 3.88 -4.16 9.11
CA TYR A 81 2.46 -4.15 9.45
C TYR A 81 2.22 -3.62 10.87
N LYS A 82 3.10 -3.96 11.81
CA LYS A 82 3.01 -3.46 13.19
C LYS A 82 3.02 -1.93 13.26
N THR A 83 3.87 -1.26 12.48
CA THR A 83 3.90 0.21 12.45
C THR A 83 2.63 0.81 11.83
N LEU A 84 2.03 0.16 10.83
CA LEU A 84 0.73 0.57 10.30
C LEU A 84 -0.39 0.45 11.35
N VAL A 85 -0.41 -0.65 12.12
CA VAL A 85 -1.40 -0.85 13.20
C VAL A 85 -1.22 0.19 14.31
N LEU A 86 0.02 0.48 14.70
CA LEU A 86 0.33 1.52 15.69
C LEU A 86 -0.07 2.91 15.18
N ALA A 87 0.17 3.20 13.90
CA ALA A 87 -0.28 4.45 13.29
C ALA A 87 -1.80 4.58 13.35
N LYS A 88 -2.54 3.51 13.01
CA LYS A 88 -4.00 3.47 13.10
C LYS A 88 -4.52 3.73 14.52
N ALA A 89 -3.89 3.16 15.54
CA ALA A 89 -4.26 3.40 16.93
C ALA A 89 -3.95 4.84 17.39
N SER A 90 -3.05 5.54 16.71
CA SER A 90 -2.52 6.84 17.13
C SER A 90 -3.20 8.04 16.45
N ILE A 91 -3.99 7.85 15.38
CA ILE A 91 -4.51 8.95 14.54
C ILE A 91 -5.39 9.96 15.29
N GLN A 92 -6.00 9.57 16.40
CA GLN A 92 -6.84 10.45 17.24
C GLN A 92 -6.08 11.07 18.42
N LEU A 93 -4.85 10.60 18.66
CA LEU A 93 -4.06 10.95 19.85
C LEU A 93 -2.87 11.84 19.53
N HIS A 94 -2.35 11.75 18.31
CA HIS A 94 -1.13 12.40 17.87
C HIS A 94 -1.31 13.06 16.50
N PRO A 95 -0.61 14.18 16.23
CA PRO A 95 -0.55 14.75 14.88
C PRO A 95 0.01 13.74 13.87
N LEU A 96 -0.50 13.77 12.63
CA LEU A 96 -0.05 12.84 11.59
C LEU A 96 1.47 12.89 11.36
N THR A 97 2.09 14.06 11.49
CA THR A 97 3.55 14.25 11.35
C THR A 97 4.34 13.45 12.39
N GLU A 98 3.91 13.47 13.65
CA GLU A 98 4.53 12.71 14.74
C GLU A 98 4.39 11.20 14.51
N ILE A 99 3.22 10.75 14.07
CA ILE A 99 2.95 9.34 13.75
C ILE A 99 3.90 8.85 12.65
N LYS A 100 4.05 9.61 11.57
CA LYS A 100 4.97 9.28 10.47
C LYS A 100 6.42 9.18 10.98
N GLN A 101 6.87 10.15 11.77
CA GLN A 101 8.24 10.15 12.33
C GLN A 101 8.49 8.92 13.22
N LYS A 102 7.56 8.59 14.11
CA LYS A 102 7.64 7.40 14.97
C LYS A 102 7.67 6.11 14.18
N ALA A 103 6.84 6.00 13.13
CA ALA A 103 6.81 4.81 12.28
C ALA A 103 8.13 4.62 11.52
N VAL A 104 8.68 5.69 10.93
CA VAL A 104 10.00 5.65 10.27
C VAL A 104 11.09 5.26 11.27
N ALA A 105 11.13 5.87 12.45
CA ALA A 105 12.13 5.55 13.48
C ALA A 105 12.06 4.08 13.92
N ALA A 106 10.86 3.55 14.13
CA ALA A 106 10.65 2.16 14.51
C ALA A 106 11.12 1.17 13.43
N LEU A 107 10.83 1.44 12.15
CA LEU A 107 11.29 0.60 11.04
C LEU A 107 12.82 0.65 10.89
N THR A 108 13.41 1.84 10.98
CA THR A 108 14.87 2.01 10.92
C THR A 108 15.56 1.25 12.05
N ALA A 109 15.00 1.26 13.26
CA ALA A 109 15.55 0.52 14.41
C ALA A 109 15.53 -1.01 14.19
N GLU A 110 14.54 -1.53 13.45
CA GLU A 110 14.47 -2.94 13.04
C GLU A 110 15.45 -3.29 11.90
N GLY A 111 16.09 -2.27 11.30
CA GLY A 111 17.08 -2.42 10.23
C GLY A 111 16.52 -2.26 8.82
N PHE A 112 15.35 -1.62 8.67
CA PHE A 112 14.83 -1.26 7.36
C PHE A 112 15.50 0.01 6.82
N ALA A 113 15.78 0.02 5.52
CA ALA A 113 15.94 1.25 4.75
C ALA A 113 14.54 1.74 4.31
N VAL A 114 14.03 2.79 4.96
CA VAL A 114 12.66 3.29 4.70
C VAL A 114 12.67 4.23 3.49
N ASP A 115 11.92 3.88 2.45
CA ASP A 115 11.71 4.77 1.30
C ASP A 115 10.69 5.86 1.67
N TYR A 116 9.57 5.43 2.24
CA TYR A 116 8.54 6.31 2.75
C TYR A 116 7.64 5.60 3.78
N PHE A 117 7.10 6.41 4.69
CA PHE A 117 5.90 6.10 5.45
C PHE A 117 5.01 7.34 5.36
N GLU A 118 3.92 7.25 4.62
CA GLU A 118 3.04 8.39 4.36
C GLU A 118 1.61 8.12 4.81
N ILE A 119 0.93 9.18 5.23
CA ILE A 119 -0.50 9.17 5.51
C ILE A 119 -1.13 10.15 4.51
N ALA A 120 -2.08 9.63 3.74
CA ALA A 120 -2.68 10.36 2.63
C ALA A 120 -4.20 10.19 2.63
N ASP A 121 -4.88 11.04 1.86
CA ASP A 121 -6.28 10.81 1.53
C ASP A 121 -6.43 9.49 0.76
N ALA A 122 -7.33 8.62 1.22
CA ALA A 122 -7.53 7.29 0.67
C ALA A 122 -8.02 7.30 -0.79
N THR A 123 -8.62 8.39 -1.26
CA THR A 123 -9.18 8.47 -2.61
C THR A 123 -8.19 9.11 -3.58
N ALA A 124 -7.74 10.33 -3.26
CA ALA A 124 -6.90 11.12 -4.14
C ALA A 124 -5.40 10.88 -3.96
N LEU A 125 -5.00 10.22 -2.86
CA LEU A 125 -3.59 10.06 -2.46
C LEU A 125 -2.84 11.39 -2.35
N LEU A 126 -3.58 12.47 -2.06
CA LEU A 126 -3.03 13.78 -1.78
C LEU A 126 -2.59 13.88 -0.32
N PRO A 127 -1.65 14.78 0.00
CA PRO A 127 -1.26 15.03 1.39
C PRO A 127 -2.49 15.32 2.24
N SER A 128 -2.68 14.55 3.32
CA SER A 128 -3.81 14.71 4.22
C SER A 128 -3.47 15.61 5.39
N THR A 129 -4.46 16.38 5.84
CA THR A 129 -4.45 17.09 7.12
C THR A 129 -5.16 16.26 8.20
N ASP A 130 -4.99 16.65 9.46
CA ASP A 130 -5.66 16.02 10.61
C ASP A 130 -7.20 16.05 10.52
N SER A 131 -7.76 16.91 9.65
CA SER A 131 -9.21 17.01 9.36
C SER A 131 -9.72 16.08 8.27
N SER A 132 -8.87 15.24 7.67
CA SER A 132 -9.24 14.39 6.54
C SER A 132 -10.11 13.21 6.98
N GLN A 133 -11.18 12.93 6.23
CA GLN A 133 -12.19 11.94 6.62
C GLN A 133 -11.85 10.51 6.23
N LYS A 134 -11.01 10.29 5.22
CA LYS A 134 -10.62 8.95 4.75
C LYS A 134 -9.12 8.90 4.59
N LEU A 135 -8.46 8.22 5.52
CA LEU A 135 -7.02 8.16 5.62
C LEU A 135 -6.52 6.76 5.33
N VAL A 136 -5.39 6.69 4.64
CA VAL A 136 -4.63 5.46 4.45
C VAL A 136 -3.17 5.73 4.79
N ALA A 137 -2.58 4.86 5.61
CA ALA A 137 -1.13 4.81 5.76
C ALA A 137 -0.54 3.90 4.67
N LEU A 138 0.49 4.38 3.98
CA LEU A 138 1.25 3.62 3.00
C LEU A 138 2.70 3.55 3.44
N VAL A 139 3.31 2.38 3.31
CA VAL A 139 4.70 2.17 3.66
C VAL A 139 5.43 1.42 2.55
N ALA A 140 6.65 1.86 2.27
CA ALA A 140 7.61 1.09 1.52
C ALA A 140 8.97 1.18 2.20
N ALA A 141 9.58 0.02 2.44
CA ALA A 141 10.88 -0.08 3.06
C ALA A 141 11.58 -1.37 2.62
N SER A 142 12.91 -1.38 2.66
CA SER A 142 13.73 -2.49 2.20
C SER A 142 14.49 -3.13 3.35
N LEU A 143 14.55 -4.46 3.35
CA LEU A 143 15.55 -5.22 4.09
C LEU A 143 16.60 -5.66 3.08
N ASP A 144 17.78 -5.05 3.14
CA ASP A 144 18.82 -5.15 2.11
C ASP A 144 18.26 -4.81 0.71
N ASP A 145 18.32 -5.74 -0.24
CA ASP A 145 17.84 -5.57 -1.62
C ASP A 145 16.33 -5.88 -1.80
N ILE A 146 15.63 -6.26 -0.73
CA ILE A 146 14.25 -6.75 -0.79
C ILE A 146 13.30 -5.65 -0.33
N ARG A 147 12.73 -4.96 -1.32
CA ARG A 147 11.72 -3.91 -1.12
C ARG A 147 10.34 -4.47 -0.81
N LEU A 148 9.84 -4.19 0.39
CA LEU A 148 8.52 -4.54 0.88
C LEU A 148 7.60 -3.32 0.85
N ILE A 149 6.31 -3.59 0.64
CA ILE A 149 5.25 -2.56 0.68
C ILE A 149 4.05 -3.10 1.43
N ASP A 150 3.33 -2.19 2.08
CA ASP A 150 2.04 -2.48 2.70
C ASP A 150 1.24 -1.18 2.87
N ASN A 151 -0.04 -1.30 3.21
CA ASN A 151 -0.90 -0.18 3.52
C ASN A 151 -2.01 -0.58 4.50
N LEU A 152 -2.60 0.43 5.16
CA LEU A 152 -3.73 0.23 6.05
C LEU A 152 -4.66 1.46 6.07
N PRO A 153 -5.97 1.30 5.80
CA PRO A 153 -6.97 2.33 6.07
C PRO A 153 -7.07 2.63 7.57
N LEU A 154 -7.05 3.90 7.94
CA LEU A 154 -6.91 4.33 9.34
C LEU A 154 -8.25 4.67 10.00
N ASN A 155 -9.27 5.07 9.23
CA ASN A 155 -10.63 5.38 9.69
C ASN A 155 -11.71 4.79 8.77
#